data_AF-A0A2D6XB47-F1
#
_entry.id   AF-A0A2D6XB47-F1
#
_cell.length_a   1.000
_cell.length_b   1.000
_cell.length_c   1.000
_cell.angle_alpha   90.00
_cell.angle_beta   90.00
_cell.angle_gamma   90.00
#
_symmetry.space_group_name_H-M   'P 1'
#
loop_
_entity.id
_entity.type
_entity.pdbx_description
1 polymer ?
#
loop_
_entity_poly.entity_id
_entity_poly.type
_entity_poly.pdbx_seq_one_letter_code
_entity_poly.pdbx_strand_id
1 'polypeptide(L)'
;MTTQQLSQAVPAGFPGSLPEFQVFVELTRLGKVPGLDFTYQNRFFGGRLEKGGLVIDFLFQDPPDLAINVQGVYWHYGRTSDIEALDRASRAILAGEGITLIFIDEDDITKNVRFFTSEALRFRDHSRLSGGQ
;
A
#
# COMPACT_ATOMS: atom_id res chain seq x y z
N MET A 1 -9.33 1.49 -26.16
CA MET A 1 -9.65 1.92 -24.78
C MET A 1 -8.55 2.86 -24.34
N THR A 2 -8.87 4.11 -24.05
CA THR A 2 -7.90 5.18 -23.79
C THR A 2 -7.32 5.03 -22.38
N THR A 3 -6.02 4.77 -22.30
CA THR A 3 -5.23 4.87 -21.05
C THR A 3 -5.23 6.34 -20.65
N GLN A 4 -6.16 6.75 -19.79
CA GLN A 4 -6.11 8.08 -19.19
C GLN A 4 -4.84 8.13 -18.34
N GLN A 5 -3.89 9.00 -18.70
CA GLN A 5 -2.69 9.24 -17.91
C GLN A 5 -3.12 9.61 -16.49
N LEU A 6 -2.78 8.76 -15.53
CA LEU A 6 -2.88 9.13 -14.13
C LEU A 6 -1.97 10.32 -13.87
N SER A 7 -2.41 11.19 -12.98
CA SER A 7 -1.75 12.46 -12.65
C SER A 7 -0.25 12.24 -12.42
N GLN A 8 0.58 13.02 -13.13
CA GLN A 8 2.04 12.99 -12.99
C GLN A 8 2.54 13.83 -11.80
N ALA A 9 1.63 14.45 -11.04
CA ALA A 9 1.94 15.31 -9.92
C ALA A 9 0.97 15.06 -8.76
N VAL A 10 1.52 15.14 -7.55
CA VAL A 10 0.76 15.11 -6.30
C VAL A 10 0.15 16.51 -6.08
N PRO A 11 -1.18 16.63 -5.84
CA PRO A 11 -1.80 17.90 -5.51
C PRO A 11 -1.16 18.52 -4.26
N ALA A 12 -1.03 19.85 -4.24
CA ALA A 12 -0.59 20.57 -3.06
C ALA A 12 -1.54 20.27 -1.89
N GLY A 13 -1.00 19.66 -0.82
CA GLY A 13 -1.75 19.29 0.38
C GLY A 13 -2.06 17.80 0.54
N PHE A 14 -1.75 16.95 -0.45
CA PHE A 14 -1.83 15.50 -0.23
C PHE A 14 -0.64 15.05 0.65
N PRO A 15 -0.86 14.31 1.76
CA PRO A 15 0.18 14.05 2.76
C PRO A 15 1.12 12.87 2.42
N GLY A 16 1.00 12.32 1.21
CA GLY A 16 1.72 11.14 0.76
C GLY A 16 2.63 11.34 -0.45
N SER A 17 3.27 10.24 -0.85
CA SER A 17 4.12 10.18 -2.04
C SER A 17 3.30 10.13 -3.35
N LEU A 18 3.96 10.33 -4.51
CA LEU A 18 3.31 10.18 -5.81
C LEU A 18 2.76 8.77 -6.05
N PRO A 19 3.49 7.68 -5.73
CA PRO A 19 2.95 6.34 -5.83
C PRO A 19 1.73 6.10 -4.93
N GLU A 20 1.76 6.57 -3.69
CA GLU A 20 0.59 6.52 -2.78
C GLU A 20 -0.60 7.27 -3.37
N PHE A 21 -0.38 8.48 -3.91
CA PHE A 21 -1.43 9.26 -4.55
C PHE A 21 -2.05 8.54 -5.76
N GLN A 22 -1.22 7.89 -6.58
CA GLN A 22 -1.69 7.13 -7.73
C GLN A 22 -2.57 5.95 -7.32
N VAL A 23 -2.20 5.22 -6.27
CA VAL A 23 -3.03 4.16 -5.70
C VAL A 23 -4.33 4.72 -5.11
N PHE A 24 -4.27 5.84 -4.37
CA PHE A 24 -5.46 6.52 -3.84
C PHE A 24 -6.47 6.89 -4.92
N VAL A 25 -6.00 7.50 -6.02
CA VAL A 25 -6.83 7.86 -7.17
C VAL A 25 -7.40 6.62 -7.82
N GLU A 26 -6.60 5.57 -7.99
CA GLU A 26 -7.04 4.33 -8.62
C GLU A 26 -8.09 3.58 -7.80
N LEU A 27 -7.94 3.52 -6.47
CA LEU A 27 -8.96 3.00 -5.55
C LEU A 27 -10.28 3.76 -5.71
N THR A 28 -10.21 5.10 -5.73
CA THR A 28 -11.39 5.96 -5.95
C THR A 28 -12.04 5.68 -7.31
N ARG A 29 -11.23 5.51 -8.35
CA ARG A 29 -11.68 5.19 -9.71
C ARG A 29 -12.31 3.79 -9.82
N LEU A 30 -11.93 2.87 -8.94
CA LEU A 30 -12.51 1.52 -8.80
C LEU A 30 -13.76 1.51 -7.90
N GLY A 31 -14.22 2.68 -7.46
CA GLY A 31 -15.47 2.85 -6.70
C GLY A 31 -15.30 2.79 -5.18
N LYS A 32 -14.06 2.77 -4.67
CA LYS A 32 -13.79 2.79 -3.24
C LYS A 32 -13.82 4.22 -2.71
N VAL A 33 -14.57 4.46 -1.64
CA VAL A 33 -14.79 5.77 -1.05
C VAL A 33 -13.87 5.96 0.18
N PRO A 34 -12.96 6.95 0.16
CA PRO A 34 -12.14 7.26 1.33
C PRO A 34 -12.99 7.64 2.54
N GLY A 35 -12.65 7.10 3.71
CA GLY A 35 -13.39 7.28 4.96
C GLY A 35 -14.64 6.38 5.12
N LEU A 36 -15.00 5.62 4.10
CA LEU A 36 -16.09 4.62 4.15
C LEU A 36 -15.56 3.21 3.83
N ASP A 37 -14.91 3.04 2.68
CA ASP A 37 -14.32 1.75 2.29
C ASP A 37 -12.91 1.59 2.87
N PHE A 38 -12.15 2.68 2.98
CA PHE A 38 -10.78 2.63 3.48
C PHE A 38 -10.37 3.93 4.17
N THR A 39 -9.43 3.82 5.11
CA THR A 39 -8.73 4.94 5.75
C THR A 39 -7.32 5.06 5.20
N TYR A 40 -6.90 6.29 4.90
CA TYR A 40 -5.56 6.58 4.42
C TYR A 40 -4.61 6.92 5.58
N GLN A 41 -3.37 6.40 5.54
CA GLN A 41 -2.31 6.61 6.54
C GLN A 41 -2.75 6.30 7.98
N ASN A 42 -3.33 5.12 8.19
CA ASN A 42 -3.71 4.69 9.53
C ASN A 42 -2.47 4.29 10.35
N ARG A 43 -2.38 4.76 11.59
CA ARG A 43 -1.25 4.51 12.49
C ARG A 43 -1.64 3.41 13.49
N PHE A 44 -0.88 2.33 13.50
CA PHE A 44 -0.91 1.32 14.55
C PHE A 44 0.25 1.55 15.51
N PHE A 45 0.00 1.31 16.80
CA PHE A 45 0.99 1.40 17.88
C PHE A 45 1.82 2.70 17.83
N GLY A 46 1.14 3.85 17.67
CA GLY A 46 1.77 5.18 17.69
C GLY A 46 2.43 5.65 16.37
N GLY A 47 2.59 4.76 15.39
CA GLY A 47 3.07 5.09 14.03
C GLY A 47 4.60 5.02 13.84
N ARG A 48 5.11 5.46 12.68
CA ARG A 48 6.50 5.22 12.21
C ARG A 48 7.63 5.63 13.17
N LEU A 49 7.38 6.52 14.14
CA LEU A 49 8.39 7.01 15.09
C LEU A 49 8.46 6.20 16.39
N GLU A 50 7.50 5.31 16.64
CA GLU A 50 7.46 4.46 17.83
C GLU A 50 8.01 3.07 17.54
N LYS A 51 8.70 2.47 18.53
CA LYS A 51 9.27 1.13 18.38
C LYS A 51 8.15 0.11 18.25
N GLY A 52 8.02 -0.49 17.06
CA GLY A 52 6.91 -1.41 16.73
C GLY A 52 5.68 -0.71 16.14
N GLY A 53 5.73 0.61 15.98
CA GLY A 53 4.69 1.39 15.31
C GLY A 53 4.69 1.16 13.80
N LEU A 54 3.49 1.03 13.24
CA LEU A 54 3.25 0.75 11.83
C LEU A 54 2.37 1.84 11.26
N VAL A 55 2.66 2.29 10.04
CA VAL A 55 1.73 3.13 9.28
C VAL A 55 1.28 2.33 8.08
N ILE A 56 -0.03 2.10 8.02
CA ILE A 56 -0.71 1.45 6.92
C ILE A 56 -1.24 2.51 5.98
N ASP A 57 -0.81 2.46 4.73
CA ASP A 57 -1.17 3.49 3.75
C ASP A 57 -2.66 3.42 3.43
N PHE A 58 -3.23 2.22 3.26
CA PHE A 58 -4.66 2.02 3.03
C PHE A 58 -5.19 0.87 3.89
N LEU A 59 -6.00 1.17 4.91
CA LEU A 59 -6.69 0.15 5.71
C LEU A 59 -8.15 0.08 5.30
N PHE A 60 -8.63 -1.08 4.88
CA PHE A 60 -10.01 -1.26 4.46
C PHE A 60 -10.93 -1.55 5.64
N GLN A 61 -12.16 -1.04 5.54
CA GLN A 61 -13.24 -1.25 6.50
C GLN A 61 -14.33 -2.16 5.91
N ASP A 62 -14.40 -2.23 4.56
CA ASP A 62 -15.32 -3.10 3.82
C ASP A 62 -14.67 -3.65 2.52
N PRO A 63 -14.24 -4.93 2.51
CA PRO A 63 -14.18 -5.84 3.66
C PRO A 63 -13.06 -5.41 4.65
N PRO A 64 -13.21 -5.68 5.97
CA PRO A 64 -12.28 -5.17 6.99
C PRO A 64 -10.96 -5.96 7.11
N ASP A 65 -10.75 -6.94 6.23
CA ASP A 65 -9.66 -7.91 6.27
C ASP A 65 -8.51 -7.57 5.30
N LEU A 66 -8.48 -6.35 4.74
CA LEU A 66 -7.45 -5.92 3.79
C LEU A 66 -6.71 -4.65 4.25
N ALA A 67 -5.39 -4.68 4.11
CA ALA A 67 -4.52 -3.51 4.17
C ALA A 67 -3.58 -3.49 2.95
N ILE A 68 -3.31 -2.30 2.41
CA ILE A 68 -2.35 -2.09 1.33
C ILE A 68 -1.28 -1.09 1.78
N ASN A 69 -0.01 -1.45 1.57
CA ASN A 69 1.12 -0.54 1.70
C ASN A 69 1.83 -0.34 0.36
N VAL A 70 2.25 0.89 0.11
CA VAL A 70 3.04 1.26 -1.08
C VAL A 70 4.52 1.34 -0.69
N GLN A 71 5.35 0.57 -1.37
CA GLN A 71 6.77 0.44 -1.06
C GLN A 71 7.62 1.20 -2.08
N GLY A 72 8.30 2.25 -1.62
CA GLY A 72 9.18 3.05 -2.47
C GLY A 72 10.46 2.29 -2.84
N VAL A 73 10.73 2.10 -4.13
CA VAL A 73 11.86 1.28 -4.63
C VAL A 73 13.21 1.93 -4.33
N TYR A 74 13.24 3.27 -4.21
CA TYR A 74 14.48 4.02 -3.91
C TYR A 74 15.03 3.72 -2.50
N TRP A 75 14.20 3.25 -1.57
CA TRP A 75 14.64 2.82 -0.22
C TRP A 75 15.01 1.33 -0.13
N HIS A 76 14.79 0.55 -1.20
CA HIS A 76 15.00 -0.90 -1.22
C HIS A 76 16.21 -1.36 -2.06
N TYR A 77 16.95 -0.45 -2.71
CA TYR A 77 18.18 -0.81 -3.45
C TYR A 77 19.33 -1.24 -2.53
N GLY A 78 19.23 -0.97 -1.23
CA GLY A 78 19.94 -1.70 -0.20
C GLY A 78 18.94 -2.57 0.54
N ARG A 79 18.70 -3.80 0.09
CA ARG A 79 18.04 -4.86 0.88
C ARG A 79 18.82 -5.01 2.19
N THR A 80 18.49 -4.18 3.16
CA THR A 80 19.02 -4.30 4.51
C THR A 80 18.10 -5.31 5.15
N SER A 81 18.66 -6.37 5.73
CA SER A 81 17.92 -7.46 6.40
C SER A 81 16.82 -6.96 7.34
N ASP A 82 17.01 -5.77 7.88
CA ASP A 82 16.14 -5.11 8.84
C ASP A 82 14.80 -4.69 8.23
N ILE A 83 14.78 -4.25 6.95
CA ILE A 83 13.54 -3.83 6.27
C ILE A 83 12.68 -5.06 5.97
N GLU A 84 13.27 -6.13 5.44
CA GLU A 84 12.55 -7.39 5.19
C GLU A 84 12.03 -8.01 6.50
N ALA A 85 12.80 -7.90 7.60
CA ALA A 85 12.36 -8.34 8.91
C ALA A 85 11.18 -7.52 9.43
N LEU A 86 11.21 -6.20 9.26
CA LEU A 86 10.12 -5.30 9.65
C LEU A 86 8.85 -5.58 8.84
N ASP A 87 8.96 -5.77 7.53
CA ASP A 87 7.81 -6.06 6.67
C ASP A 87 7.18 -7.41 7.03
N ARG A 88 7.99 -8.45 7.29
CA ARG A 88 7.50 -9.74 7.78
C ARG A 88 6.82 -9.63 9.14
N ALA A 89 7.40 -8.88 10.07
CA ALA A 89 6.79 -8.62 11.37
C ALA A 89 5.45 -7.90 11.23
N SER A 90 5.37 -6.92 10.33
CA SER A 90 4.17 -6.13 10.07
C SER A 90 3.04 -6.99 9.52
N ARG A 91 3.33 -7.88 8.56
CA ARG A 91 2.37 -8.88 8.08
C ARG A 91 1.89 -9.79 9.21
N ALA A 92 2.80 -10.30 10.03
CA ALA A 92 2.45 -11.22 11.12
C ALA A 92 1.56 -10.55 12.18
N ILE A 93 1.85 -9.29 12.53
CA ILE A 93 1.05 -8.50 13.46
C ILE A 93 -0.36 -8.30 12.92
N LEU A 94 -0.50 -7.84 11.67
CA LEU A 94 -1.82 -7.61 11.07
C LEU A 94 -2.60 -8.91 10.83
N ALA A 95 -1.92 -9.99 10.45
CA ALA A 95 -2.56 -11.30 10.32
C ALA A 95 -3.14 -11.78 11.67
N GLY A 96 -2.49 -11.45 12.79
CA GLY A 96 -3.02 -11.70 14.14
C GLY A 96 -4.33 -10.95 14.43
N GLU A 97 -4.55 -9.80 13.78
CA GLU A 97 -5.78 -9.00 13.83
C GLU A 97 -6.81 -9.41 12.75
N GLY A 98 -6.53 -10.47 11.98
CA GLY A 98 -7.38 -10.91 10.87
C GLY A 98 -7.26 -10.06 9.61
N ILE A 99 -6.22 -9.23 9.49
CA ILE A 99 -5.99 -8.33 8.36
C ILE A 99 -4.89 -8.87 7.46
N THR A 100 -5.19 -9.00 6.17
CA THR A 100 -4.23 -9.36 5.13
C THR A 100 -3.52 -8.10 4.64
N LEU A 101 -2.22 -8.00 4.92
CA LEU A 101 -1.37 -6.92 4.40
C LEU A 101 -0.78 -7.30 3.04
N ILE A 102 -1.12 -6.51 2.01
CA ILE A 102 -0.58 -6.59 0.65
C ILE A 102 0.37 -5.41 0.41
N PHE A 103 1.50 -5.66 -0.23
CA PHE A 103 2.39 -4.58 -0.66
C PHE A 103 2.27 -4.35 -2.17
N ILE A 104 2.43 -3.10 -2.59
CA ILE A 104 2.56 -2.70 -3.99
C ILE A 104 3.87 -1.92 -4.13
N ASP A 105 4.77 -2.42 -4.97
CA ASP A 105 6.06 -1.77 -5.21
C ASP A 105 5.89 -0.54 -6.13
N GLU A 106 6.64 0.53 -5.87
CA GLU A 106 6.55 1.79 -6.64
C GLU A 106 6.81 1.60 -8.15
N ASP A 107 7.70 0.69 -8.53
CA ASP A 107 7.96 0.41 -9.95
C ASP A 107 6.80 -0.33 -10.62
N ASP A 108 6.05 -1.13 -9.87
CA ASP A 108 4.82 -1.78 -10.36
C ASP A 108 3.70 -0.76 -10.56
N ILE A 109 3.57 0.22 -9.66
CA ILE A 109 2.67 1.38 -9.83
C ILE A 109 3.03 2.14 -11.11
N THR A 110 4.33 2.41 -11.31
CA THR A 110 4.84 3.12 -12.50
C THR A 110 4.56 2.35 -13.79
N LYS A 111 4.59 1.02 -13.76
CA LYS A 111 4.25 0.16 -14.92
C LYS A 111 2.75 0.12 -15.19
N ASN A 112 1.94 -0.20 -14.19
CA ASN A 112 0.50 -0.41 -14.35
C ASN A 112 -0.26 -0.41 -13.01
N VAL A 113 -0.34 0.75 -12.38
CA VAL A 113 -1.12 0.94 -11.13
C VAL A 113 -2.54 0.37 -11.17
N ARG A 114 -3.28 0.48 -12.29
CA ARG A 114 -4.62 -0.14 -12.40
C ARG A 114 -4.57 -1.64 -12.13
N PHE A 115 -3.66 -2.35 -12.79
CA PHE A 115 -3.53 -3.78 -12.62
C PHE A 115 -3.18 -4.13 -11.18
N PHE A 116 -2.11 -3.53 -10.63
CA PHE A 116 -1.62 -3.89 -9.30
C PHE A 116 -2.58 -3.49 -8.17
N THR A 117 -3.25 -2.34 -8.27
CA THR A 117 -4.30 -1.97 -7.31
C THR A 117 -5.49 -2.94 -7.40
N SER A 118 -5.89 -3.35 -8.60
CA SER A 118 -7.00 -4.32 -8.76
C SER A 118 -6.64 -5.71 -8.23
N GLU A 119 -5.39 -6.15 -8.37
CA GLU A 119 -4.93 -7.44 -7.83
C GLU A 119 -4.80 -7.38 -6.30
N ALA A 120 -4.34 -6.26 -5.74
CA ALA A 120 -4.28 -6.06 -4.29
C ALA A 120 -5.68 -6.11 -3.65
N LEU A 121 -6.70 -5.50 -4.28
CA LEU A 121 -8.11 -5.61 -3.86
C LEU A 121 -8.65 -7.04 -3.90
N ARG A 122 -7.97 -7.97 -4.60
CA ARG A 122 -8.31 -9.39 -4.69
C ARG A 122 -7.37 -10.25 -3.84
N PHE A 123 -6.68 -9.64 -2.87
CA PHE A 123 -5.75 -10.30 -1.96
C PHE A 123 -4.56 -10.97 -2.67
N ARG A 124 -4.15 -10.44 -3.82
CA ARG A 124 -3.00 -10.95 -4.57
C ARG A 124 -1.85 -9.99 -4.43
N ASP A 125 -0.78 -10.49 -3.82
CA ASP A 125 0.45 -9.76 -3.61
C ASP A 125 1.45 -10.09 -4.73
N HIS A 126 1.90 -9.06 -5.46
CA HIS A 126 2.91 -9.17 -6.51
C HIS A 126 4.24 -8.53 -6.11
N SER A 127 4.33 -7.97 -4.90
CA SER A 127 5.55 -7.34 -4.39
C SER A 127 6.69 -8.34 -4.31
N ARG A 128 7.92 -7.85 -4.37
CA ARG A 128 9.13 -8.66 -4.17
C ARG A 128 9.18 -9.39 -2.82
N LEU A 129 8.42 -8.91 -1.83
CA LEU A 129 8.32 -9.49 -0.49
C LEU A 129 7.39 -10.71 -0.41
N SER A 130 6.48 -10.88 -1.36
CA SER A 130 5.59 -12.05 -1.42
C SER A 130 6.31 -13.36 -1.77
N GLY A 131 7.59 -13.27 -2.16
CA GLY A 131 8.37 -14.40 -2.66
C GLY A 131 8.01 -14.66 -4.10
N GLY A 132 8.84 -14.16 -5.03
CA GLY A 132 8.68 -14.51 -6.43
C GLY A 132 8.66 -16.02 -6.62
N GLN A 133 7.58 -16.52 -7.21
CA GLN A 133 7.64 -17.70 -8.07
C GLN A 133 7.92 -17.24 -9.50
#